data_AF-A0A536GLU5-F1
#
_entry.id   AF-A0A536GLU5-F1
#
_cell.length_a   1.000
_cell.length_b   1.000
_cell.length_c   1.000
_cell.angle_alpha   90.00
_cell.angle_beta   90.00
_cell.angle_gamma   90.00
#
_symmetry.space_group_name_H-M   'P 1'
#
loop_
_entity.id
_entity.type
_entity.pdbx_description
1 polymer ?
#
loop_
_entity_poly.entity_id
_entity_poly.type
_entity_poly.pdbx_seq_one_letter_code
_entity_poly.pdbx_strand_id
1 'polypeptide(L)'
;MKAFGTLEAESLSSGANRQPKRAVLFYATDDAIAGAIAEKLIHASGFDAVKVGGVASAGRIEAIGGDLQQLGLNGKLLNIDEARVAVGKMDSQGSAI
;
A
#
# COMPACT_ATOMS: atom_id res chain seq x y z
N MET A 1 8.39 -9.91 4.92
CA MET A 1 7.86 -8.52 4.95
C MET A 1 8.00 -7.91 3.56
N LYS A 2 7.01 -7.12 3.11
CA LYS A 2 7.03 -6.36 1.85
C LYS A 2 6.49 -4.95 2.10
N ALA A 3 7.16 -3.92 1.57
CA ALA A 3 6.78 -2.49 1.63
C ALA A 3 7.51 -1.70 0.52
N PHE A 4 7.12 -0.44 0.29
CA PHE A 4 7.78 0.54 -0.59
C PHE A 4 7.82 0.23 -2.11
N GLY A 5 7.34 -0.94 -2.55
CA GLY A 5 7.36 -1.35 -3.95
C GLY A 5 6.07 -1.07 -4.74
N THR A 6 5.12 -0.31 -4.17
CA THR A 6 3.80 -0.08 -4.80
C THR A 6 3.73 1.15 -5.69
N LEU A 7 4.67 2.08 -5.58
CA LEU A 7 4.68 3.34 -6.33
C LEU A 7 5.86 3.38 -7.29
N GLU A 8 5.65 4.02 -8.44
CA GLU A 8 6.74 4.39 -9.34
C GLU A 8 7.60 5.51 -8.71
N ALA A 9 8.86 5.64 -9.12
CA ALA A 9 9.82 6.55 -8.49
C ALA A 9 9.36 8.03 -8.50
N GLU A 10 8.74 8.48 -9.59
CA GLU A 10 8.19 9.84 -9.69
C GLU A 10 7.02 10.06 -8.72
N SER A 11 6.17 9.06 -8.57
CA SER A 11 5.04 9.06 -7.64
C SER A 11 5.48 8.96 -6.19
N LEU A 12 6.59 8.27 -5.91
CA LEU A 12 7.21 8.24 -4.59
C LEU A 12 7.79 9.61 -4.21
N SER A 13 8.33 10.36 -5.18
CA SER A 13 8.83 11.72 -4.95
C SER A 13 7.70 12.73 -4.75
N SER A 14 6.69 12.72 -5.64
CA SER A 14 5.60 13.71 -5.65
C SER A 14 4.49 13.42 -4.63
N GLY A 15 4.31 12.17 -4.22
CA GLY A 15 3.29 11.77 -3.24
C GLY A 15 3.66 12.06 -1.78
N ALA A 16 4.95 12.24 -1.49
CA ALA A 16 5.45 12.50 -0.15
C ALA A 16 4.93 13.84 0.37
N ASN A 17 4.40 13.85 1.60
CA ASN A 17 3.90 15.05 2.30
C ASN A 17 2.80 15.82 1.55
N ARG A 18 2.14 15.20 0.56
CA ARG A 18 1.03 15.81 -0.19
C ARG A 18 -0.06 16.31 0.76
N GLN A 19 -0.56 17.51 0.48
CA GLN A 19 -1.69 18.13 1.19
C GLN A 19 -2.94 18.18 0.29
N PRO A 20 -4.16 18.14 0.85
CA PRO A 20 -4.48 18.02 2.27
C PRO A 20 -4.40 16.58 2.82
N LYS A 21 -4.27 15.58 1.94
CA LYS A 21 -4.16 14.16 2.32
C LYS A 21 -2.92 13.54 1.68
N ARG A 22 -2.09 12.90 2.50
CA ARG A 22 -0.90 12.16 2.06
C ARG A 22 -1.29 10.99 1.17
N ALA A 23 -0.37 10.59 0.31
CA ALA A 23 -0.51 9.33 -0.41
C ALA A 23 -0.25 8.15 0.53
N VAL A 24 -0.72 6.97 0.16
CA VAL A 24 -0.56 5.73 0.93
C VAL A 24 0.58 4.87 0.38
N LEU A 25 1.34 4.26 1.28
CA LEU A 25 2.16 3.09 1.00
C LEU A 25 1.56 1.85 1.69
N PHE A 26 1.41 0.79 0.92
CA PHE A 26 0.94 -0.49 1.42
C PHE A 26 2.09 -1.35 1.96
N TYR A 27 1.80 -2.17 2.97
CA TYR A 27 2.75 -3.14 3.50
C TYR A 27 2.08 -4.46 3.91
N ALA A 28 2.84 -5.56 3.87
CA ALA A 28 2.38 -6.88 4.27
C ALA A 28 3.43 -7.58 5.16
N THR A 29 3.00 -8.09 6.31
CA THR A 29 3.86 -8.80 7.28
C THR A 29 3.04 -9.55 8.33
N ASP A 30 3.51 -10.73 8.70
CA ASP A 30 2.98 -11.51 9.83
C ASP A 30 3.64 -11.10 11.17
N ASP A 31 4.80 -10.44 11.10
CA ASP A 31 5.54 -9.96 12.27
C ASP A 31 5.06 -8.56 12.69
N ALA A 32 4.57 -8.44 13.92
CA ALA A 32 4.05 -7.21 14.49
C ALA A 32 5.13 -6.15 14.74
N ILE A 33 6.35 -6.56 15.13
CA ILE A 33 7.48 -5.64 15.36
C ILE A 33 7.93 -5.06 14.03
N ALA A 34 8.09 -5.91 13.01
CA ALA A 34 8.41 -5.48 11.66
C ALA A 34 7.33 -4.53 11.10
N GLY A 35 6.06 -4.80 11.38
CA GLY A 35 4.94 -3.94 11.00
C GLY A 35 5.04 -2.54 11.63
N ALA A 36 5.27 -2.47 12.94
CA ALA A 36 5.41 -1.18 13.63
C ALA A 36 6.62 -0.37 13.14
N ILE A 37 7.72 -1.04 12.78
CA ILE A 37 8.89 -0.38 12.18
C ILE A 37 8.56 0.15 10.77
N ALA A 38 7.85 -0.65 9.96
CA ALA A 38 7.42 -0.26 8.62
C ALA A 38 6.56 1.01 8.66
N GLU A 39 5.55 1.03 9.53
CA GLU A 39 4.65 2.18 9.69
C GLU A 39 5.41 3.45 10.07
N LYS A 40 6.35 3.35 11.02
CA LYS A 40 7.21 4.49 11.41
C LYS A 40 8.01 5.04 10.23
N LEU A 41 8.62 4.15 9.43
CA LEU A 41 9.43 4.56 8.27
C LEU A 41 8.56 5.18 7.17
N ILE A 42 7.38 4.61 6.89
CA ILE A 42 6.41 5.14 5.92
C ILE A 42 5.89 6.52 6.36
N HIS A 43 5.58 6.69 7.64
CA HIS A 43 5.15 8.00 8.15
C HIS A 43 6.27 9.03 8.12
N ALA A 44 7.50 8.62 8.45
CA ALA A 44 8.67 9.49 8.37
C ALA A 44 8.98 9.94 6.92
N SER A 45 8.66 9.13 5.91
CA SER A 45 8.78 9.52 4.50
C SER A 45 7.62 10.38 3.99
N GLY A 46 6.64 10.72 4.83
CA GLY A 46 5.55 11.63 4.48
C GLY A 46 4.33 10.94 3.86
N PHE A 47 4.18 9.64 4.04
CA PHE A 47 3.04 8.84 3.56
C PHE A 47 2.18 8.35 4.74
N ASP A 48 0.97 7.90 4.41
CA ASP A 48 0.17 7.08 5.33
C ASP A 48 0.43 5.60 5.09
N ALA A 49 0.45 4.80 6.16
CA ALA A 49 0.69 3.36 6.09
C ALA A 49 -0.62 2.57 6.11
N VAL A 50 -0.75 1.59 5.21
CA VAL A 50 -1.88 0.64 5.22
C VAL A 50 -1.39 -0.79 5.15
N LYS A 51 -1.74 -1.58 6.17
CA LYS A 51 -1.49 -3.03 6.18
C LYS A 51 -2.49 -3.72 5.27
N VAL A 52 -2.01 -4.53 4.32
CA VAL A 52 -2.86 -5.31 3.41
C VAL A 52 -3.08 -6.75 3.88
N GLY A 53 -2.36 -7.18 4.92
CA GLY A 53 -2.45 -8.51 5.49
C GLY A 53 -1.09 -9.08 5.90
N GLY A 54 -1.02 -10.41 5.94
CA GLY A 54 0.18 -11.19 6.22
C GLY A 54 1.14 -11.28 5.03
N VAL A 55 2.22 -12.06 5.14
CA VAL A 55 3.16 -12.25 4.02
C VAL A 55 2.47 -12.91 2.81
N ALA A 56 1.46 -13.76 3.03
CA ALA A 56 0.64 -14.34 1.96
C ALA A 56 -0.07 -13.27 1.11
N SER A 57 -0.36 -12.09 1.68
CA SER A 57 -0.97 -10.97 0.98
C SER A 57 0.04 -10.11 0.22
N ALA A 58 1.34 -10.42 0.24
CA ALA A 58 2.39 -9.62 -0.40
C ALA A 58 2.24 -9.57 -1.93
N GLY A 59 1.68 -10.62 -2.55
CA GLY A 59 1.41 -10.67 -4.00
C GLY A 59 0.56 -9.49 -4.49
N ARG A 60 -0.35 -9.02 -3.65
CA ARG A 60 -1.25 -7.89 -3.94
C ARG A 60 -0.53 -6.56 -4.17
N ILE A 61 0.66 -6.43 -3.59
CA ILE A 61 1.47 -5.20 -3.62
C ILE A 61 2.73 -5.35 -4.48
N GLU A 62 2.76 -6.33 -5.39
CA GLU A 62 3.87 -6.53 -6.32
C GLU A 62 3.68 -5.80 -7.65
N ALA A 63 4.79 -5.32 -8.22
CA ALA A 63 4.80 -4.54 -9.46
C ALA A 63 4.28 -5.29 -10.70
N ILE A 64 4.20 -6.63 -10.65
CA ILE A 64 3.61 -7.45 -11.72
C ILE A 64 2.50 -8.28 -11.07
N GLY A 65 1.28 -8.15 -11.57
CA GLY A 65 0.13 -8.94 -11.12
C GLY A 65 -0.52 -8.50 -9.81
N GLY A 66 0.06 -7.55 -9.08
CA GLY A 66 -0.56 -6.97 -7.89
C GLY A 66 -1.69 -6.00 -8.22
N ASP A 67 -2.79 -6.10 -7.49
CA ASP A 67 -3.99 -5.27 -7.60
C ASP A 67 -3.86 -3.93 -6.86
N LEU A 68 -3.02 -3.87 -5.82
CA LEU A 68 -2.81 -2.68 -4.97
C LEU A 68 -1.53 -1.89 -5.31
N GLN A 69 -0.80 -2.30 -6.35
CA GLN A 69 0.30 -1.52 -6.90
C GLN A 69 -0.22 -0.42 -7.85
N GLN A 70 0.58 0.61 -8.10
CA GLN A 70 0.16 1.81 -8.81
C GLN A 70 -0.46 1.53 -10.19
N LEU A 71 0.08 0.60 -10.98
CA LEU A 71 -0.53 0.23 -12.26
C LEU A 71 -1.88 -0.48 -12.08
N GLY A 72 -2.00 -1.35 -11.07
CA GLY A 72 -3.27 -2.00 -10.69
C GLY A 72 -4.32 -1.01 -10.18
N LEU A 73 -3.88 0.19 -9.76
CA LEU A 73 -4.70 1.32 -9.35
C LEU A 73 -4.86 2.38 -10.46
N ASN A 74 -4.58 2.03 -11.73
CA ASN A 74 -4.65 2.90 -12.89
C ASN A 74 -3.81 4.19 -12.75
N GLY A 75 -2.64 4.09 -12.13
CA GLY A 75 -1.74 5.22 -11.88
C GLY A 75 -2.16 6.13 -10.73
N LYS A 76 -3.23 5.79 -10.00
CA LYS A 76 -3.79 6.67 -8.97
C LYS A 76 -3.01 6.58 -7.66
N LEU A 77 -2.68 7.75 -7.10
CA LEU A 77 -2.20 7.88 -5.72
C LEU A 77 -3.37 8.00 -4.75
N LEU A 78 -3.62 6.90 -4.03
CA LEU A 78 -4.71 6.82 -3.06
C LEU A 78 -4.39 7.60 -1.80
N ASN A 79 -5.41 8.24 -1.23
CA ASN A 79 -5.40 8.65 0.18
C ASN A 79 -5.88 7.50 1.08
N ILE A 80 -5.81 7.70 2.41
CA ILE A 80 -6.13 6.66 3.40
C ILE A 80 -7.55 6.07 3.27
N ASP A 81 -8.55 6.88 2.93
CA ASP A 81 -9.93 6.43 2.83
C ASP A 81 -10.10 5.51 1.61
N GLU A 82 -9.52 5.92 0.48
CA GLU A 82 -9.57 5.17 -0.77
C GLU A 82 -8.79 3.86 -0.66
N ALA A 83 -7.63 3.88 0.00
CA ALA A 83 -6.80 2.71 0.21
C ALA A 83 -7.50 1.64 1.06
N ARG A 84 -8.19 2.04 2.13
CA ARG A 84 -8.97 1.11 2.96
C ARG A 84 -10.12 0.46 2.19
N VAL A 85 -10.79 1.23 1.33
CA VAL A 85 -11.83 0.69 0.44
C VAL A 85 -11.23 -0.29 -0.58
N ALA A 86 -10.08 0.03 -1.17
CA ALA A 86 -9.41 -0.84 -2.14
C ALA A 86 -9.03 -2.19 -1.52
N VAL A 87 -8.42 -2.18 -0.33
CA VAL A 87 -8.08 -3.41 0.40
C VAL A 87 -9.31 -4.30 0.59
N GLY A 88 -10.40 -3.75 1.14
CA GLY A 88 -11.62 -4.52 1.44
C GLY A 88 -12.41 -4.99 0.21
N LYS A 89 -12.46 -4.20 -0.87
CA LYS A 89 -13.14 -4.61 -2.12
C LYS A 89 -12.48 -5.85 -2.75
N MET A 90 -11.16 -5.89 -2.72
CA MET A 90 -10.40 -6.95 -3.38
C MET A 90 -10.30 -8.23 -2.53
N ASP A 91 -10.45 -8.13 -1.20
CA ASP A 91 -10.66 -9.31 -0.33
C ASP A 91 -11.99 -10.03 -0.67
N SER A 92 -13.02 -9.27 -1.06
CA SER A 92 -14.32 -9.84 -1.45
C SER A 92 -14.35 -10.42 -2.88
N GLN A 93 -13.42 -10.03 -3.77
CA GLN A 93 -13.31 -10.59 -5.12
C GLN A 93 -12.49 -11.88 -5.18
N GLY A 94 -11.61 -12.14 -4.20
CA GLY A 94 -10.84 -13.39 -4.10
C GLY A 94 -11.63 -14.60 -3.58
N SER A 95 -12.87 -14.41 -3.09
CA SER A 95 -13.73 -15.48 -2.58
C SER A 95 -14.69 -16.05 -3.64
N ALA A 96 -14.66 -15.55 -4.87
CA ALA A 96 -15.54 -15.95 -5.97
C ALA A 96 -14.76 -16.70 -7.06
N ILE A 97 -14.07 -17.79 -6.69
CA ILE A 97 -13.62 -18.87 -7.58
C ILE A 97 -13.61 -20.19 -6.82
#